data_AF-A0A2D6DQT6-F1
#
_entry.id   AF-A0A2D6DQT6-F1
#
_cell.length_a   1.000
_cell.length_b   1.000
_cell.length_c   1.000
_cell.angle_alpha   90.00
_cell.angle_beta   90.00
_cell.angle_gamma   90.00
#
_symmetry.space_group_name_H-M   'P 1'
#
loop_
_entity.id
_entity.type
_entity.pdbx_description
1 polymer ?
#
loop_
_entity_poly.entity_id
_entity_poly.type
_entity_poly.pdbx_seq_one_letter_code
_entity_poly.pdbx_strand_id
1 'polypeptide(L)'
;MPTPSYTVTCKQNMILKKDIHELKFTKPKGFDFNPGQFILFQVPDIDNPDDFQPRAYSIASTPDEDELIFVVRIVPEGRAGKWFYSMLTEGTDVEMQGPMGNFILNPNNPKDYLFVGTGVGLAPFISQVRSILTNGESRNIDLVWCTYNENSSFWVEELKAFEEKYSNFTFHLSYTDPPPEWEGLTGRVQQVIPNIPDFKEKQMYICGNPAMTTDVKKMCLEEWEMQKEDIHIEGYI
;
A
#
# COMPACT_ATOMS: atom_id res chain seq x y z
N MET A 1 -7.51 -18.96 16.89
CA MET A 1 -7.53 -19.97 15.80
C MET A 1 -6.28 -19.77 14.97
N PRO A 2 -5.68 -20.83 14.39
CA PRO A 2 -4.56 -20.67 13.48
C PRO A 2 -4.98 -19.84 12.26
N THR A 3 -4.06 -19.02 11.75
CA THR A 3 -4.28 -18.27 10.51
C THR A 3 -4.52 -19.25 9.36
N PRO A 4 -5.61 -19.09 8.59
CA PRO A 4 -5.92 -20.03 7.52
C PRO A 4 -4.89 -19.93 6.38
N SER A 5 -4.69 -21.05 5.69
CA SER A 5 -3.79 -21.17 4.55
C SER A 5 -4.60 -21.44 3.28
N TYR A 6 -4.15 -20.92 2.16
CA TYR A 6 -4.80 -21.03 0.86
C TYR A 6 -3.76 -21.18 -0.24
N THR A 7 -4.09 -22.02 -1.22
CA THR A 7 -3.40 -22.03 -2.52
C THR A 7 -4.06 -20.99 -3.42
N VAL A 8 -3.26 -20.11 -4.03
CA VAL A 8 -3.71 -19.14 -5.03
C VAL A 8 -2.91 -19.29 -6.32
N THR A 9 -3.58 -19.09 -7.45
CA THR A 9 -2.94 -19.18 -8.77
C THR A 9 -2.63 -17.80 -9.30
N CYS A 10 -1.38 -17.59 -9.73
CA CYS A 10 -0.94 -16.37 -10.39
C CYS A 10 -1.71 -16.18 -11.69
N LYS A 11 -2.39 -15.04 -11.80
CA LYS A 11 -3.13 -14.60 -12.99
C LYS A 11 -2.29 -13.64 -13.82
N GLN A 12 -1.47 -12.83 -13.17
CA GLN A 12 -0.66 -11.82 -13.82
C GLN A 12 0.56 -11.49 -12.96
N ASN A 13 1.70 -11.30 -13.62
CA ASN A 13 2.89 -10.66 -13.06
C ASN A 13 3.35 -9.62 -14.07
N MET A 14 3.02 -8.35 -13.81
CA MET A 14 3.25 -7.24 -14.75
C MET A 14 4.21 -6.23 -14.13
N ILE A 15 5.20 -5.80 -14.91
CA ILE A 15 6.07 -4.70 -14.52
C ILE A 15 5.30 -3.39 -14.68
N LEU A 16 5.02 -2.71 -13.57
CA LEU A 16 4.42 -1.37 -13.60
C LEU A 16 5.48 -0.31 -13.92
N LYS A 17 6.61 -0.37 -13.21
CA LYS A 17 7.74 0.56 -13.36
C LYS A 17 9.02 -0.09 -12.85
N LYS A 18 10.05 -0.20 -13.70
CA LYS A 18 11.39 -0.70 -13.32
C LYS A 18 11.33 -1.99 -12.47
N ASP A 19 11.48 -1.87 -11.15
CA ASP A 19 11.52 -2.94 -10.15
C ASP A 19 10.20 -3.09 -9.38
N ILE A 20 9.14 -2.38 -9.78
CA ILE A 20 7.80 -2.43 -9.19
C ILE A 20 6.90 -3.26 -10.08
N HIS A 21 6.33 -4.31 -9.49
CA HIS A 21 5.44 -5.25 -10.17
C HIS A 21 4.04 -5.20 -9.56
N GLU A 22 3.03 -5.32 -10.41
CA GLU A 22 1.67 -5.66 -10.04
C GLU A 22 1.47 -7.15 -10.22
N LEU A 23 1.09 -7.81 -9.14
CA LEU A 23 0.77 -9.23 -9.13
C LEU A 23 -0.74 -9.39 -8.95
N LYS A 24 -1.35 -10.24 -9.78
CA LYS A 24 -2.75 -10.63 -9.62
C LYS A 24 -2.83 -12.12 -9.37
N PHE A 25 -3.65 -12.50 -8.40
CA PHE A 25 -3.91 -13.88 -8.03
C PHE A 25 -5.41 -14.15 -7.97
N THR A 26 -5.79 -15.40 -8.16
CA THR A 26 -7.14 -15.85 -7.84
C THR A 26 -7.46 -15.59 -6.38
N LYS A 27 -8.66 -15.08 -6.08
CA LYS A 27 -9.14 -14.98 -4.70
C LYS A 27 -9.78 -16.31 -4.27
N PRO A 28 -9.32 -16.94 -3.17
CA PRO A 28 -9.94 -18.17 -2.68
C PRO A 28 -11.39 -17.93 -2.23
N LYS A 29 -12.23 -18.94 -2.40
CA LYS A 29 -13.62 -18.88 -1.92
C LYS A 29 -13.65 -18.74 -0.40
N GLY A 30 -14.41 -17.77 0.10
CA GLY A 30 -14.51 -17.48 1.54
C GLY A 30 -13.27 -16.81 2.12
N PHE A 31 -12.41 -16.23 1.28
CA PHE A 31 -11.34 -15.34 1.71
C PHE A 31 -11.89 -13.92 1.88
N ASP A 32 -12.34 -13.62 3.10
CA ASP A 32 -12.81 -12.29 3.49
C ASP A 32 -11.69 -11.56 4.24
N PHE A 33 -11.46 -10.29 3.90
CA PHE A 33 -10.45 -9.44 4.54
C PHE A 33 -10.95 -8.00 4.65
N ASN A 34 -10.31 -7.21 5.51
CA ASN A 34 -10.56 -5.77 5.62
C ASN A 34 -9.50 -4.99 4.84
N PRO A 35 -9.86 -3.85 4.21
CA PRO A 35 -8.90 -3.01 3.50
C PRO A 35 -7.74 -2.58 4.39
N GLY A 36 -6.51 -2.75 3.88
CA GLY A 36 -5.26 -2.51 4.59
C GLY A 36 -4.65 -3.75 5.27
N GLN A 37 -5.32 -4.91 5.24
CA GLN A 37 -4.72 -6.18 5.67
C GLN A 37 -3.72 -6.75 4.66
N PHE A 38 -2.88 -7.68 5.13
CA PHE A 38 -1.85 -8.34 4.34
C PHE A 38 -1.95 -9.87 4.40
N ILE A 39 -1.24 -10.54 3.51
CA ILE A 39 -1.02 -11.99 3.53
C ILE A 39 0.47 -12.31 3.63
N LEU A 40 0.80 -13.53 4.02
CA LEU A 40 2.15 -14.09 3.94
C LEU A 40 2.23 -15.05 2.76
N PHE A 41 2.92 -14.68 1.69
CA PHE A 41 3.29 -15.65 0.65
C PHE A 41 4.40 -16.56 1.15
N GLN A 42 4.28 -17.86 0.94
CA GLN A 42 5.34 -18.83 1.16
C GLN A 42 6.25 -18.83 -0.07
N VAL A 43 7.33 -18.06 -0.02
CA VAL A 43 8.27 -17.93 -1.15
C VAL A 43 9.31 -19.05 -1.07
N PRO A 44 9.35 -20.00 -2.01
CA PRO A 44 10.36 -21.05 -2.02
C PRO A 44 11.75 -20.50 -2.36
N ASP A 45 12.78 -21.20 -1.93
CA ASP A 45 14.12 -21.07 -2.49
C ASP A 45 14.17 -21.66 -3.90
N ILE A 46 14.84 -20.97 -4.83
CA ILE A 46 14.93 -21.43 -6.22
C ILE A 46 15.80 -22.70 -6.36
N ASP A 47 16.78 -22.87 -5.47
CA ASP A 47 17.70 -24.01 -5.48
C ASP A 47 17.21 -25.14 -4.55
N ASN A 48 16.26 -24.85 -3.65
CA ASN A 48 15.62 -25.83 -2.77
C ASN A 48 14.12 -25.53 -2.57
N PRO A 49 13.24 -26.04 -3.45
CA PRO A 49 11.81 -25.74 -3.40
C PRO A 49 11.08 -26.14 -2.11
N ASP A 50 11.66 -27.01 -1.27
CA ASP A 50 11.08 -27.40 0.03
C ASP A 50 11.41 -26.40 1.16
N ASP A 51 12.34 -25.46 0.94
CA ASP A 51 12.68 -24.38 1.86
C ASP A 51 11.91 -23.11 1.49
N PHE A 52 10.94 -22.73 2.33
CA PHE A 52 10.11 -21.55 2.11
C PHE A 52 10.43 -20.46 3.12
N GLN A 53 10.38 -19.21 2.65
CA GLN A 53 10.44 -18.03 3.49
C GLN A 53 9.16 -17.21 3.37
N PRO A 54 8.40 -17.04 4.46
CA PRO A 54 7.23 -16.17 4.47
C PRO A 54 7.61 -14.72 4.12
N ARG A 55 6.79 -14.08 3.30
CA ARG A 55 6.89 -12.65 2.97
C ARG A 55 5.53 -11.97 3.05
N ALA A 56 5.47 -10.88 3.80
CA ALA A 56 4.27 -10.09 3.97
C ALA A 56 4.04 -9.15 2.77
N TYR A 57 2.82 -9.16 2.23
CA TYR A 57 2.38 -8.22 1.19
C TYR A 57 0.96 -7.76 1.48
N SER A 58 0.76 -6.44 1.57
CA SER A 58 -0.58 -5.87 1.77
C SER A 58 -1.41 -6.04 0.51
N ILE A 59 -2.68 -6.39 0.71
CA ILE A 59 -3.63 -6.58 -0.36
C ILE A 59 -4.03 -5.19 -0.87
N ALA A 60 -3.83 -4.93 -2.17
CA ALA A 60 -4.14 -3.67 -2.81
C ALA A 60 -5.55 -3.63 -3.43
N SER A 61 -6.13 -4.79 -3.75
CA SER A 61 -7.53 -4.87 -4.17
C SER A 61 -8.49 -4.67 -3.01
N THR A 62 -9.74 -4.33 -3.32
CA THR A 62 -10.82 -4.26 -2.33
C THR A 62 -11.37 -5.64 -1.99
N PRO A 63 -12.07 -5.79 -0.85
CA PRO A 63 -12.72 -7.05 -0.47
C PRO A 63 -13.81 -7.51 -1.43
N ASP A 64 -14.29 -6.66 -2.34
CA ASP A 64 -15.35 -7.01 -3.30
C ASP A 64 -14.80 -7.42 -4.67
N GLU A 65 -13.49 -7.23 -4.92
CA GLU A 65 -12.85 -7.69 -6.15
C GLU A 65 -12.68 -9.21 -6.17
N ASP A 66 -12.81 -9.81 -7.36
CA ASP A 66 -12.68 -11.25 -7.61
C ASP A 66 -11.22 -11.74 -7.60
N GLU A 67 -10.26 -10.81 -7.68
CA GLU A 67 -8.84 -11.08 -7.71
C GLU A 67 -8.12 -10.38 -6.54
N LEU A 68 -7.05 -11.02 -6.07
CA LEU A 68 -6.13 -10.41 -5.11
C LEU A 68 -5.03 -9.68 -5.88
N ILE A 69 -4.95 -8.37 -5.69
CA ILE A 69 -3.93 -7.53 -6.31
C ILE A 69 -2.87 -7.15 -5.27
N PHE A 70 -1.60 -7.24 -5.65
CA PHE A 70 -0.47 -6.82 -4.82
C PHE A 70 0.48 -5.96 -5.64
N VAL A 71 1.10 -4.96 -5.01
CA VAL A 71 2.18 -4.21 -5.62
C VAL A 71 3.44 -4.41 -4.80
N VAL A 72 4.47 -4.93 -5.47
CA VAL A 72 5.70 -5.35 -4.82
C VAL A 72 6.89 -4.66 -5.47
N ARG A 73 7.85 -4.25 -4.64
CA ARG A 73 9.18 -3.86 -5.12
C ARG A 73 10.07 -5.09 -5.10
N ILE A 74 10.56 -5.47 -6.27
CA ILE A 74 11.42 -6.62 -6.45
C ILE A 74 12.88 -6.21 -6.23
N VAL A 75 13.56 -6.93 -5.33
CA VAL A 75 15.02 -6.85 -5.17
C VAL A 75 15.61 -8.07 -5.87
N PRO A 76 16.22 -7.94 -7.07
CA PRO A 76 16.60 -9.08 -7.91
C PRO A 76 17.48 -10.12 -7.21
N GLU A 77 18.39 -9.65 -6.35
CA GLU A 77 19.33 -10.53 -5.63
C GLU A 77 18.73 -11.23 -4.41
N GLY A 78 17.55 -10.80 -3.94
CA GLY A 78 16.87 -11.41 -2.79
C GLY A 78 16.12 -12.68 -3.17
N ARG A 79 15.91 -13.60 -2.22
CA ARG A 79 15.15 -14.86 -2.42
C ARG A 79 13.82 -14.63 -3.15
N ALA A 80 13.01 -13.71 -2.63
CA ALA A 80 11.73 -13.35 -3.25
C ALA A 80 11.89 -12.77 -4.65
N GLY A 81 12.87 -11.91 -4.88
CA GLY A 81 13.06 -11.34 -6.22
C GLY A 81 13.50 -12.36 -7.26
N LYS A 82 14.43 -13.26 -6.91
CA LYS A 82 14.82 -14.37 -7.77
C LYS A 82 13.62 -15.24 -8.14
N TRP A 83 12.78 -15.57 -7.16
CA TRP A 83 11.59 -16.37 -7.38
C TRP A 83 10.54 -15.65 -8.23
N PHE A 84 10.23 -14.39 -7.92
CA PHE A 84 9.26 -13.60 -8.68
C PHE A 84 9.67 -13.42 -10.15
N TYR A 85 10.96 -13.26 -10.44
CA TYR A 85 11.45 -13.16 -11.82
C TYR A 85 11.48 -14.50 -12.55
N SER A 86 11.88 -15.57 -11.87
CA SER A 86 12.23 -16.83 -12.55
C SER A 86 11.09 -17.84 -12.57
N MET A 87 10.19 -17.78 -11.58
CA MET A 87 9.21 -18.84 -11.32
C MET A 87 7.78 -18.34 -11.29
N LEU A 88 7.51 -17.07 -10.93
CA LEU A 88 6.15 -16.55 -10.87
C LEU A 88 5.64 -16.12 -12.26
N THR A 89 5.14 -17.08 -13.03
CA THR A 89 4.40 -16.86 -14.28
C THR A 89 2.91 -17.11 -14.11
N GLU A 90 2.09 -16.69 -15.08
CA GLU A 90 0.67 -17.05 -15.09
C GLU A 90 0.49 -18.58 -15.00
N GLY A 91 -0.48 -19.01 -14.19
CA GLY A 91 -0.74 -20.42 -13.89
C GLY A 91 0.07 -21.00 -12.73
N THR A 92 1.01 -20.25 -12.15
CA THR A 92 1.81 -20.71 -10.99
C THR A 92 0.98 -20.70 -9.72
N ASP A 93 0.89 -21.84 -9.04
CA ASP A 93 0.27 -21.94 -7.72
C ASP A 93 1.24 -21.53 -6.61
N VAL A 94 0.72 -20.78 -5.64
CA VAL A 94 1.48 -20.19 -4.53
C VAL A 94 0.68 -20.36 -3.24
N GLU A 95 1.34 -20.84 -2.20
CA GLU A 95 0.74 -20.92 -0.87
C GLU A 95 0.78 -19.55 -0.17
N MET A 96 -0.34 -19.17 0.44
CA MET A 96 -0.43 -17.98 1.27
C MET A 96 -1.11 -18.25 2.61
N GLN A 97 -0.81 -17.43 3.61
CA GLN A 97 -1.51 -17.39 4.89
C GLN A 97 -2.12 -16.00 5.11
N GLY A 98 -3.37 -15.94 5.57
CA GLY A 98 -4.01 -14.68 5.92
C GLY A 98 -5.53 -14.74 5.84
N PRO A 99 -6.23 -13.58 5.90
CA PRO A 99 -5.62 -12.25 6.05
C PRO A 99 -5.01 -12.04 7.45
N MET A 100 -4.10 -11.08 7.54
CA MET A 100 -3.42 -10.67 8.77
C MET A 100 -3.32 -9.13 8.84
N GLY A 101 -2.97 -8.61 10.01
CA GLY A 101 -2.75 -7.18 10.22
C GLY A 101 -3.97 -6.46 10.80
N ASN A 102 -3.67 -5.36 11.50
CA ASN A 102 -4.65 -4.48 12.16
C ASN A 102 -4.60 -3.06 11.57
N PHE A 103 -3.96 -2.89 10.41
CA PHE A 103 -3.88 -1.61 9.71
C PHE A 103 -5.18 -1.35 8.93
N ILE A 104 -6.28 -1.32 9.67
CA ILE A 104 -7.65 -1.21 9.16
C ILE A 104 -8.25 0.13 9.61
N LEU A 105 -9.19 0.63 8.82
CA LEU A 105 -9.89 1.87 9.14
C LEU A 105 -10.84 1.68 10.32
N ASN A 106 -11.02 2.73 11.13
CA ASN A 106 -12.06 2.76 12.16
C ASN A 106 -13.31 3.48 11.62
N PRO A 107 -14.39 2.76 11.28
CA PRO A 107 -15.62 3.37 10.76
C PRO A 107 -16.37 4.21 11.81
N ASN A 108 -16.08 4.03 13.10
CA ASN A 108 -16.75 4.76 14.17
C ASN A 108 -16.06 6.09 14.53
N ASN A 109 -14.88 6.38 13.97
CA ASN A 109 -14.21 7.65 14.21
C ASN A 109 -14.68 8.67 13.15
N PRO A 110 -15.27 9.82 13.54
CA PRO A 110 -15.81 10.78 12.57
C PRO A 110 -14.72 11.63 11.88
N LYS A 111 -13.45 11.55 12.32
CA LYS A 111 -12.36 12.32 11.75
C LYS A 111 -12.08 11.92 10.31
N ASP A 112 -11.71 12.91 9.50
CA ASP A 112 -11.22 12.75 8.14
C ASP A 112 -9.91 11.93 8.10
N TYR A 113 -9.57 11.42 6.91
CA TYR A 113 -8.41 10.57 6.71
C TYR A 113 -7.22 11.34 6.12
N LEU A 114 -6.03 11.05 6.63
CA LEU A 114 -4.77 11.44 6.02
C LEU A 114 -3.89 10.20 5.81
N PHE A 115 -3.81 9.74 4.57
CA PHE A 115 -2.94 8.65 4.17
C PHE A 115 -1.56 9.21 3.76
N VAL A 116 -0.49 8.64 4.31
CA VAL A 116 0.90 9.08 4.07
C VAL A 116 1.73 7.90 3.60
N GLY A 117 2.05 7.89 2.31
CA GLY A 117 2.72 6.80 1.63
C GLY A 117 4.10 7.15 1.07
N THR A 118 4.97 6.15 1.01
CA THR A 118 6.15 6.17 0.11
C THR A 118 6.30 4.85 -0.62
N GLY A 119 6.73 4.90 -1.89
CA GLY A 119 6.98 3.72 -2.72
C GLY A 119 5.77 2.78 -2.76
N VAL A 120 6.01 1.47 -2.59
CA VAL A 120 4.95 0.45 -2.61
C VAL A 120 4.05 0.44 -1.36
N GLY A 121 4.36 1.26 -0.36
CA GLY A 121 3.46 1.52 0.78
C GLY A 121 2.13 2.18 0.38
N LEU A 122 1.96 2.52 -0.90
CA LEU A 122 0.67 2.90 -1.48
C LEU A 122 -0.34 1.73 -1.53
N ALA A 123 0.13 0.48 -1.61
CA ALA A 123 -0.73 -0.70 -1.79
C ALA A 123 -1.90 -0.80 -0.78
N PRO A 124 -1.68 -0.78 0.55
CA PRO A 124 -2.80 -0.84 1.51
C PRO A 124 -3.76 0.34 1.38
N PHE A 125 -3.26 1.53 1.03
CA PHE A 125 -4.08 2.72 0.87
C PHE A 125 -5.00 2.66 -0.33
N ILE A 126 -4.59 2.02 -1.42
CA ILE A 126 -5.47 1.87 -2.59
C ILE A 126 -6.67 0.99 -2.26
N SER A 127 -6.45 -0.11 -1.53
CA SER A 127 -7.55 -0.93 -1.00
C SER A 127 -8.50 -0.10 -0.12
N GLN A 128 -7.95 0.67 0.83
CA GLN A 128 -8.72 1.51 1.75
C GLN A 128 -9.49 2.63 1.04
N VAL A 129 -8.80 3.42 0.20
CA VAL A 129 -9.38 4.55 -0.54
C VAL A 129 -10.47 4.06 -1.48
N ARG A 130 -10.21 3.01 -2.29
CA ARG A 130 -11.25 2.46 -3.16
C ARG A 130 -12.46 2.03 -2.35
N SER A 131 -12.28 1.30 -1.25
CA SER A 131 -13.40 0.87 -0.40
C SER A 131 -14.17 2.03 0.24
N ILE A 132 -13.50 3.10 0.71
CA ILE A 132 -14.18 4.29 1.23
C ILE A 132 -15.04 4.92 0.13
N LEU A 133 -14.45 5.15 -1.04
CA LEU A 133 -15.09 5.85 -2.16
C LEU A 133 -16.25 5.06 -2.78
N THR A 134 -16.14 3.73 -2.90
CA THR A 134 -17.22 2.89 -3.43
C THR A 134 -18.38 2.73 -2.46
N ASN A 135 -18.11 2.79 -1.15
CA ASN A 135 -19.14 2.72 -0.11
C ASN A 135 -19.86 4.06 0.11
N GLY A 136 -19.47 5.13 -0.59
CA GLY A 136 -20.13 6.43 -0.51
C GLY A 136 -19.93 7.16 0.82
N GLU A 137 -18.85 6.85 1.53
CA GLU A 137 -18.49 7.55 2.76
C GLU A 137 -18.11 9.01 2.47
N SER A 138 -18.62 9.93 3.28
CA SER A 138 -18.51 11.38 3.05
C SER A 138 -17.30 12.04 3.71
N ARG A 139 -16.52 11.31 4.50
CA ARG A 139 -15.31 11.84 5.15
C ARG A 139 -14.31 12.27 4.08
N ASN A 140 -13.58 13.36 4.34
CA ASN A 140 -12.55 13.81 3.42
C ASN A 140 -11.34 12.88 3.52
N ILE A 141 -10.67 12.70 2.39
CA ILE A 141 -9.50 11.85 2.22
C ILE A 141 -8.40 12.66 1.58
N ASP A 142 -7.30 12.82 2.29
CA ASP A 142 -6.04 13.33 1.75
C ASP A 142 -5.06 12.17 1.60
N LEU A 143 -4.59 11.91 0.38
CA LEU A 143 -3.53 10.93 0.11
C LEU A 143 -2.24 11.65 -0.25
N VAL A 144 -1.31 11.73 0.69
CA VAL A 144 0.06 12.19 0.46
C VAL A 144 0.93 11.02 0.05
N TRP A 145 1.40 11.03 -1.20
CA TRP A 145 2.33 10.03 -1.70
C TRP A 145 3.60 10.67 -2.23
N CYS A 146 4.72 10.39 -1.55
CA CYS A 146 6.03 10.86 -1.99
C CYS A 146 6.82 9.71 -2.60
N THR A 147 7.36 9.91 -3.80
CA THR A 147 8.23 8.95 -4.45
C THR A 147 9.43 9.65 -5.08
N TYR A 148 10.37 8.89 -5.64
CA TYR A 148 11.62 9.47 -6.14
C TYR A 148 11.36 10.38 -7.34
N ASN A 149 10.72 9.84 -8.38
CA ASN A 149 10.34 10.53 -9.61
C ASN A 149 9.27 9.72 -10.36
N GLU A 150 8.93 10.12 -11.58
CA GLU A 150 7.94 9.45 -12.45
C GLU A 150 8.22 7.97 -12.71
N ASN A 151 9.50 7.55 -12.69
CA ASN A 151 9.90 6.16 -12.87
C ASN A 151 9.67 5.31 -11.62
N SER A 152 9.23 5.93 -10.52
CA SER A 152 8.89 5.28 -9.25
C SER A 152 7.45 5.52 -8.83
N SER A 153 6.63 6.19 -9.66
CA SER A 153 5.19 6.36 -9.45
C SER A 153 4.39 5.46 -10.40
N PHE A 154 3.28 4.94 -9.90
CA PHE A 154 2.37 4.01 -10.56
C PHE A 154 0.94 4.35 -10.12
N TRP A 155 -0.06 3.95 -10.91
CA TRP A 155 -1.48 4.27 -10.69
C TRP A 155 -1.79 5.78 -10.54
N VAL A 156 -0.93 6.66 -11.08
CA VAL A 156 -1.09 8.11 -10.96
C VAL A 156 -2.35 8.59 -11.67
N GLU A 157 -2.60 8.06 -12.87
CA GLU A 157 -3.76 8.39 -13.68
C GLU A 157 -5.06 7.95 -13.00
N GLU A 158 -5.04 6.79 -12.34
CA GLU A 158 -6.19 6.31 -11.56
C GLU A 158 -6.48 7.21 -10.37
N LEU A 159 -5.46 7.57 -9.60
CA LEU A 159 -5.61 8.45 -8.43
C LEU A 159 -6.09 9.85 -8.83
N LYS A 160 -5.60 10.40 -9.96
CA LYS A 160 -6.12 11.65 -10.52
C LYS A 160 -7.59 11.51 -10.95
N ALA A 161 -7.96 10.39 -11.57
CA ALA A 161 -9.35 10.14 -11.92
C ALA A 161 -10.26 10.01 -10.69
N PHE A 162 -9.75 9.56 -9.55
CA PHE A 162 -10.50 9.60 -8.28
C PHE A 162 -10.73 11.03 -7.81
N GLU A 163 -9.71 11.89 -7.86
CA GLU A 163 -9.83 13.31 -7.48
C GLU A 163 -10.84 14.06 -8.37
N GLU A 164 -10.85 13.78 -9.68
CA GLU A 164 -11.84 14.36 -10.59
C GLU A 164 -13.27 13.86 -10.31
N LYS A 165 -13.42 12.61 -9.87
CA LYS A 165 -14.72 11.94 -9.69
C LYS A 165 -15.33 12.16 -8.32
N TYR A 166 -14.52 12.22 -7.26
CA TYR A 166 -14.96 12.23 -5.87
C TYR A 166 -14.51 13.52 -5.18
N SER A 167 -15.48 14.37 -4.86
CA SER A 167 -15.23 15.69 -4.25
C SER A 167 -14.59 15.64 -2.86
N ASN A 168 -14.62 14.49 -2.19
CA ASN A 168 -14.05 14.26 -0.86
C ASN A 168 -12.67 13.56 -0.92
N PHE A 169 -12.05 13.43 -2.10
CA PHE A 169 -10.72 12.85 -2.26
C PHE A 169 -9.76 13.87 -2.88
N THR A 170 -8.59 14.05 -2.26
CA THR A 170 -7.51 14.91 -2.77
C THR A 170 -6.21 14.12 -2.81
N PHE A 171 -5.50 14.17 -3.94
CA PHE A 171 -4.27 13.43 -4.17
C PHE A 171 -3.04 14.34 -4.22
N HIS A 172 -2.16 14.19 -3.23
CA HIS A 172 -0.95 14.97 -3.06
C HIS A 172 0.28 14.16 -3.49
N LEU A 173 0.59 14.17 -4.79
CA LEU A 173 1.79 13.54 -5.34
C LEU A 173 3.00 14.49 -5.22
N SER A 174 4.07 14.00 -4.58
CA SER A 174 5.34 14.71 -4.49
C SER A 174 6.51 13.87 -4.98
N TYR A 175 7.46 14.52 -5.66
CA TYR A 175 8.72 13.92 -6.07
C TYR A 175 9.91 14.50 -5.30
N THR A 176 10.84 13.65 -4.90
CA THR A 176 12.11 14.11 -4.29
C THR A 176 13.18 14.47 -5.33
N ASP A 177 13.05 13.94 -6.55
CA ASP A 177 13.93 14.20 -7.69
C ASP A 177 13.08 14.39 -8.96
N PRO A 178 12.25 15.44 -9.03
CA PRO A 178 11.34 15.67 -10.14
C PRO A 178 12.08 15.94 -11.46
N PRO A 179 11.49 15.59 -12.62
CA PRO A 179 11.98 16.10 -13.89
C PRO A 179 11.77 17.63 -13.99
N PRO A 180 12.54 18.36 -14.83
CA PRO A 180 12.48 19.82 -14.92
C PRO A 180 11.09 20.41 -15.20
N GLU A 181 10.23 19.69 -15.91
CA GLU A 181 8.88 20.05 -16.30
C GLU A 181 7.81 19.80 -15.21
N TRP A 182 8.20 19.25 -14.06
CA TRP A 182 7.28 18.95 -12.98
C TRP A 182 6.80 20.22 -12.27
N GLU A 183 5.49 20.44 -12.28
CA GLU A 183 4.85 21.59 -11.63
C GLU A 183 4.15 21.23 -10.31
N GLY A 184 4.19 19.95 -9.90
CA GLY A 184 3.56 19.49 -8.67
C GLY A 184 4.42 19.65 -7.41
N LEU A 185 4.02 18.97 -6.34
CA LEU A 185 4.72 19.06 -5.06
C LEU A 185 6.13 18.47 -5.15
N THR A 186 7.06 19.04 -4.38
CA THR A 186 8.44 18.54 -4.30
C THR A 186 8.87 18.36 -2.86
N GLY A 187 9.70 17.35 -2.62
CA GLY A 187 10.21 17.02 -1.30
C GLY A 187 9.59 15.77 -0.67
N ARG A 188 9.99 15.53 0.58
CA ARG A 188 9.58 14.34 1.35
C ARG A 188 8.25 14.57 2.07
N VAL A 189 7.62 13.49 2.53
CA VAL A 189 6.32 13.55 3.23
C VAL A 189 6.33 14.54 4.41
N GLN A 190 7.44 14.64 5.15
CA GLN A 190 7.58 15.54 6.30
C GLN A 190 7.44 17.02 5.91
N GLN A 191 7.78 17.37 4.67
CA GLN A 191 7.68 18.73 4.13
C GLN A 191 6.30 19.00 3.52
N VAL A 192 5.62 17.94 3.06
CA VAL A 192 4.31 18.04 2.40
C VAL A 192 3.17 18.06 3.41
N ILE A 193 3.20 17.17 4.42
CA ILE A 193 2.13 17.01 5.43
C ILE A 193 1.70 18.34 6.08
N PRO A 194 2.61 19.24 6.50
CA PRO A 194 2.19 20.49 7.14
C PRO A 194 1.39 21.45 6.25
N ASN A 195 1.39 21.24 4.94
CA ASN A 195 0.60 22.03 3.99
C ASN A 195 -0.81 21.48 3.78
N ILE A 196 -1.12 20.30 4.32
CA ILE A 196 -2.44 19.70 4.24
C ILE A 196 -3.38 20.37 5.25
N PRO A 197 -4.57 20.84 4.84
CA PRO A 197 -5.53 21.46 5.75
C PRO A 197 -5.87 20.52 6.91
N ASP A 198 -5.87 21.08 8.12
CA ASP A 198 -6.30 20.40 9.36
C ASP A 198 -5.61 19.04 9.60
N PHE A 199 -4.39 18.83 9.07
CA PHE A 199 -3.72 17.53 9.10
C PHE A 199 -3.58 16.91 10.49
N LYS A 200 -3.50 17.76 11.53
CA LYS A 200 -3.39 17.36 12.93
C LYS A 200 -4.70 16.84 13.52
N GLU A 201 -5.84 17.17 12.91
CA GLU A 201 -7.18 16.78 13.36
C GLU A 201 -7.70 15.51 12.67
N LYS A 202 -6.94 15.00 11.68
CA LYS A 202 -7.27 13.79 10.89
C LYS A 202 -6.75 12.52 11.53
N GLN A 203 -7.34 11.37 11.17
CA GLN A 203 -6.71 10.07 11.39
C GLN A 203 -5.58 9.88 10.38
N MET A 204 -4.34 9.79 10.86
CA MET A 204 -3.17 9.64 10.02
C MET A 204 -2.76 8.16 9.91
N TYR A 205 -2.74 7.65 8.68
CA TYR A 205 -2.30 6.30 8.35
C TYR A 205 -1.01 6.37 7.55
N ILE A 206 0.07 5.77 8.05
CA ILE A 206 1.42 5.92 7.50
C ILE A 206 1.96 4.55 7.06
N CYS A 207 2.41 4.45 5.80
CA CYS A 207 2.98 3.22 5.25
C CYS A 207 4.12 3.49 4.26
N GLY A 208 5.15 2.65 4.27
CA GLY A 208 6.24 2.70 3.29
C GLY A 208 7.62 2.53 3.92
N ASN A 209 8.59 3.34 3.47
CA ASN A 209 9.99 3.24 3.90
C ASN A 209 10.13 3.31 5.44
N PRO A 210 10.83 2.36 6.10
CA PRO A 210 10.92 2.32 7.55
C PRO A 210 11.51 3.58 8.22
N ALA A 211 12.48 4.23 7.58
CA ALA A 211 13.04 5.49 8.09
C ALA A 211 12.00 6.61 8.02
N MET A 212 11.25 6.68 6.91
CA MET A 212 10.15 7.65 6.77
C MET A 212 9.08 7.41 7.84
N THR A 213 8.61 6.18 8.03
CA THR A 213 7.52 5.91 8.99
C THR A 213 7.95 6.21 10.42
N THR A 214 9.20 5.91 10.77
CA THR A 214 9.81 6.25 12.07
C THR A 214 9.88 7.76 12.29
N ASP A 215 10.38 8.49 11.30
CA ASP A 215 10.53 9.95 11.38
C ASP A 215 9.18 10.65 11.48
N VAL A 216 8.20 10.30 10.63
CA VAL A 216 6.86 10.90 10.68
C VAL A 216 6.18 10.59 12.01
N LYS A 217 6.27 9.36 12.52
CA LYS A 217 5.74 9.01 13.85
C LYS A 217 6.28 9.92 14.93
N LYS A 218 7.60 10.14 14.91
CA LYS A 218 8.29 10.99 15.87
C LYS A 218 7.77 12.42 15.77
N MET A 219 7.68 12.98 14.56
CA MET A 219 7.14 14.33 14.34
C MET A 219 5.70 14.45 14.82
N CYS A 220 4.83 13.46 14.53
CA CYS A 220 3.44 13.47 15.01
C CYS A 220 3.35 13.57 16.54
N LEU A 221 4.19 12.84 17.26
CA LEU A 221 4.15 12.76 18.73
C LEU A 221 4.90 13.90 19.43
N GLU A 222 6.02 14.35 18.88
CA GLU A 222 6.94 15.27 19.55
C GLU A 222 6.85 16.72 19.04
N GLU A 223 6.44 16.93 17.79
CA GLU A 223 6.45 18.27 17.15
C GLU A 223 5.04 18.75 16.78
N TRP A 224 4.18 17.86 16.29
CA TRP A 224 2.83 18.22 15.86
C TRP A 224 1.78 18.03 16.95
N GLU A 225 2.13 17.32 18.03
CA GLU A 225 1.28 17.06 19.20
C GLU A 225 -0.05 16.37 18.85
N MET A 226 -0.03 15.46 17.87
CA MET A 226 -1.20 14.67 17.49
C MET A 226 -1.53 13.63 18.57
N GLN A 227 -2.81 13.30 18.71
CA GLN A 227 -3.24 12.24 19.63
C GLN A 227 -2.75 10.89 19.12
N LYS A 228 -2.22 10.06 20.03
CA LYS A 228 -1.62 8.78 19.68
C LYS A 228 -2.62 7.84 19.01
N GLU A 229 -3.88 7.93 19.41
CA GLU A 229 -4.99 7.11 18.91
C GLU A 229 -5.36 7.42 17.46
N ASP A 230 -4.96 8.59 16.95
CA ASP A 230 -5.16 8.98 15.55
C ASP A 230 -3.99 8.59 14.65
N ILE A 231 -2.90 8.05 15.20
CA ILE A 231 -1.68 7.72 14.45
C ILE A 231 -1.61 6.21 14.25
N HIS A 232 -1.78 5.77 13.01
CA HIS A 232 -1.75 4.38 12.59
C HIS A 232 -0.56 4.16 11.66
N ILE A 233 0.26 3.14 11.92
CA ILE A 233 1.50 2.91 11.16
C ILE A 233 1.63 1.44 10.82
N GLU A 234 1.97 1.18 9.56
CA GLU A 234 2.44 -0.11 9.09
C GLU A 234 3.79 0.08 8.37
N GLY A 235 4.76 -0.77 8.67
CA GLY A 235 6.05 -0.77 8.00
C GLY A 235 6.44 -2.20 7.68
N TYR A 236 7.01 -2.43 6.49
CA TYR A 236 7.61 -3.71 6.16
C TYR A 236 9.03 -3.75 6.72
N ILE A 237 9.41 -4.87 7.36
CA ILE A 237 10.78 -5.19 7.79
C ILE A 237 11.45 -6.02 6.70
#